data_AF-X1LT73-F1
#
_entry.id   AF-X1LT73-F1
#
_cell.length_a   1.000
_cell.length_b   1.000
_cell.length_c   1.000
_cell.angle_alpha   90.00
_cell.angle_beta   90.00
_cell.angle_gamma   90.00
#
_symmetry.space_group_name_H-M   'P 1'
#
loop_
_entity.id
_entity.type
_entity.pdbx_description
1 polymer ?
#
loop_
_entity_poly.entity_id
_entity_poly.type
_entity_poly.pdbx_seq_one_letter_code
_entity_poly.pdbx_strand_id
1 'polypeptide(L)'
;MEKNKYLLTMMVAERAKQLSAGAKPLIKTKSKNPAAIALREIEEGKVYLKKQKDPEKEDSLKKVFRFRSEEEDLELDIKSSIWKGG
;
A
#
# COMPACT_ATOMS: atom_id res chain seq x y z
N MET A 1 -11.77 0.36 1.94
CA MET A 1 -10.78 0.21 3.04
C MET A 1 -10.52 -1.27 3.19
N GLU A 2 -9.30 -1.73 2.93
CA GLU A 2 -8.92 -3.12 3.20
C GLU A 2 -9.19 -3.41 4.68
N LYS A 3 -9.99 -4.45 4.98
CA LYS A 3 -10.50 -4.72 6.34
C LYS A 3 -9.42 -5.33 7.23
N ASN A 4 -8.33 -4.61 7.46
CA ASN A 4 -7.27 -5.02 8.36
C ASN A 4 -7.53 -4.47 9.78
N LYS A 5 -8.15 -5.29 10.61
CA LYS A 5 -8.47 -4.97 12.01
C LYS A 5 -7.23 -4.57 12.84
N TYR A 6 -6.07 -5.15 12.55
CA TYR A 6 -4.83 -4.84 13.27
C TYR A 6 -4.31 -3.44 12.94
N LEU A 7 -4.34 -3.07 11.65
CA LEU A 7 -3.97 -1.72 11.23
C LEU A 7 -4.91 -0.67 11.83
N LEU A 8 -6.21 -0.94 11.85
CA LEU A 8 -7.16 -0.06 12.51
C LEU A 8 -6.84 0.11 14.00
N THR A 9 -6.58 -0.99 14.72
CA THR A 9 -6.22 -0.94 16.13
C THR A 9 -4.94 -0.13 16.37
N MET A 10 -3.91 -0.32 15.54
CA MET A 10 -2.69 0.49 15.61
C MET A 10 -2.96 1.97 15.38
N MET A 11 -3.70 2.33 14.32
CA MET A 11 -4.05 3.72 14.02
C MET A 11 -4.79 4.40 15.17
N VAL A 12 -5.79 3.70 15.74
CA VAL A 12 -6.56 4.20 16.90
C VAL A 12 -5.63 4.41 18.09
N ALA A 13 -4.75 3.46 18.39
CA ALA A 13 -3.83 3.55 19.51
C ALA A 13 -2.83 4.72 19.36
N GLU A 14 -2.24 4.88 18.19
CA GLU A 14 -1.33 5.99 17.90
C GLU A 14 -2.04 7.34 18.01
N ARG A 15 -3.23 7.46 17.43
CA ARG A 15 -4.00 8.70 17.50
C ARG A 15 -4.45 9.02 18.92
N ALA A 16 -4.89 8.02 19.68
CA ALA A 16 -5.25 8.18 21.08
C ALA A 16 -4.05 8.68 21.91
N LYS A 17 -2.83 8.17 21.67
CA LYS A 17 -1.61 8.67 22.33
C LYS A 17 -1.37 10.15 22.03
N GLN A 18 -1.55 10.58 20.77
CA GLN A 18 -1.42 12.00 20.40
C GLN A 18 -2.42 12.88 21.15
N LEU A 19 -3.68 12.45 21.22
CA LEU A 19 -4.73 13.16 21.95
C LEU A 19 -4.41 13.24 23.46
N SER A 20 -3.94 12.15 24.06
CA SER A 20 -3.49 12.12 25.45
C SER A 20 -2.28 13.02 25.72
N ALA A 21 -1.41 13.21 24.73
CA ALA A 21 -0.29 14.14 24.78
C ALA A 21 -0.70 15.62 24.61
N GLY A 22 -2.00 15.91 24.47
CA GLY A 22 -2.54 17.26 24.35
C GLY A 22 -2.81 17.71 22.90
N ALA A 23 -2.73 16.79 21.92
CA ALA A 23 -3.15 17.12 20.57
C ALA A 23 -4.65 17.46 20.51
N LYS A 24 -5.00 18.42 19.67
CA LYS A 24 -6.40 18.84 19.52
C LYS A 24 -7.19 17.79 18.71
N PRO A 25 -8.43 17.48 19.11
CA PRO A 25 -9.37 16.74 18.29
C PRO A 25 -9.65 17.48 16.97
N LEU A 26 -9.75 16.73 15.88
CA LEU A 26 -10.09 17.21 14.54
C LEU A 26 -11.60 17.26 14.31
N ILE A 27 -12.37 16.61 15.18
CA ILE A 27 -13.84 16.60 15.17
C ILE A 27 -14.39 17.26 16.44
N LYS A 28 -15.60 17.80 16.35
CA LYS A 28 -16.33 18.26 17.53
C LYS A 28 -17.03 17.07 18.17
N THR A 29 -16.63 16.74 19.40
CA THR A 29 -17.16 15.59 20.13
C THR A 29 -17.36 15.93 21.60
N LYS A 30 -18.45 15.42 22.17
CA LYS A 30 -18.74 15.52 23.61
C LYS A 30 -17.92 14.53 24.44
N SER A 31 -17.31 13.52 23.79
CA SER A 31 -16.53 12.49 24.48
C SER A 31 -15.16 13.03 24.88
N LYS A 32 -14.72 12.72 26.11
CA LYS A 32 -13.37 13.01 26.60
C LYS A 32 -12.42 11.82 26.45
N ASN A 33 -12.93 10.65 26.05
CA ASN A 33 -12.10 9.45 25.90
C ASN A 33 -11.32 9.52 24.59
N PRO A 34 -9.98 9.58 24.61
CA PRO A 34 -9.16 9.74 23.41
C PRO A 34 -9.32 8.60 22.40
N ALA A 35 -9.56 7.37 22.83
CA ALA A 35 -9.80 6.24 21.91
C ALA A 35 -11.14 6.40 21.16
N ALA A 36 -12.17 6.87 21.84
CA ALA A 36 -13.47 7.12 21.23
C ALA A 36 -13.44 8.30 20.24
N ILE A 37 -12.63 9.33 20.53
CA ILE A 37 -12.39 10.45 19.61
C ILE A 37 -11.64 9.95 18.37
N ALA A 38 -10.55 9.20 18.55
CA ALA A 38 -9.75 8.66 17.46
C ALA A 38 -10.57 7.77 16.50
N LEU A 39 -11.43 6.90 17.04
CA LEU A 39 -12.32 6.06 16.22
C LEU A 39 -13.24 6.89 15.32
N ARG A 40 -13.87 7.93 15.88
CA ARG A 40 -14.75 8.82 15.09
C ARG A 40 -13.99 9.65 14.08
N GLU A 41 -12.78 10.12 14.42
CA GLU A 41 -11.93 10.84 13.46
C GLU A 41 -11.54 9.95 12.27
N ILE A 42 -11.31 8.65 12.49
CA ILE A 42 -11.04 7.67 11.42
C ILE A 42 -12.32 7.39 10.61
N GLU A 43 -13.47 7.25 11.28
CA GLU A 43 -14.77 7.06 10.63
C GLU A 43 -15.16 8.24 9.72
N GLU A 44 -14.92 9.48 10.17
CA GLU A 44 -15.11 10.70 9.36
C GLU A 44 -14.00 10.92 8.31
N GLY A 45 -12.99 10.04 8.24
CA GLY A 45 -11.88 10.15 7.30
C GLY A 45 -10.91 11.31 7.58
N LYS A 46 -10.95 11.91 8.77
CA LYS A 46 -10.03 12.98 9.19
C LYS A 46 -8.64 12.44 9.54
N VAL A 47 -8.55 11.17 9.93
CA VAL A 47 -7.29 10.46 10.24
C VAL A 47 -7.14 9.28 9.27
N TYR A 48 -6.01 9.23 8.57
CA TYR A 48 -5.71 8.20 7.58
C TYR A 48 -4.21 7.89 7.52
N LEU A 49 -3.87 6.67 7.08
CA LEU A 49 -2.48 6.29 6.79
C LEU A 49 -2.04 6.95 5.49
N LYS A 50 -0.95 7.72 5.53
CA LYS A 50 -0.25 8.15 4.32
C LYS A 50 0.49 6.95 3.76
N LYS A 51 0.09 6.46 2.57
CA LYS A 51 0.98 5.61 1.77
C LYS A 51 2.21 6.44 1.43
N GLN A 52 3.38 6.04 1.93
CA GLN A 52 4.62 6.55 1.38
C GLN A 52 4.65 6.10 -0.08
N LYS A 53 4.55 7.03 -1.02
CA LYS A 53 4.99 6.78 -2.38
C LYS A 53 6.49 6.56 -2.26
N ASP A 54 6.95 5.32 -2.31
CA ASP A 54 8.35 5.03 -2.60
C ASP A 54 8.57 5.46 -4.06
N PRO A 55 9.24 6.59 -4.35
CA PRO A 55 9.44 7.03 -5.74
C PRO A 55 10.33 6.05 -6.54
N GLU A 56 10.97 5.07 -5.90
CA GLU A 56 11.95 4.17 -6.52
C GLU A 56 11.42 2.79 -6.95
N LYS A 57 10.21 2.38 -6.54
CA LYS A 57 9.70 1.02 -6.85
C LYS A 57 9.02 0.88 -8.21
N GLU A 58 8.61 1.98 -8.83
CA GLU A 58 8.02 1.95 -10.18
C GLU A 58 9.02 1.55 -11.27
N ASP A 59 10.30 1.92 -11.09
CA ASP A 59 11.33 1.68 -12.11
C ASP A 59 11.84 0.22 -12.10
N SER A 60 11.91 -0.39 -10.92
CA SER A 60 12.31 -1.79 -10.76
C SER A 60 11.31 -2.77 -11.36
N LEU A 61 10.00 -2.47 -11.29
CA LEU A 61 8.95 -3.33 -11.85
C LEU A 61 8.95 -3.33 -13.38
N LYS A 62 9.24 -2.18 -14.02
CA LYS A 62 9.40 -2.11 -15.48
C LYS A 62 10.63 -2.88 -15.96
N LYS A 63 11.69 -2.93 -15.16
CA LYS A 63 12.92 -3.67 -15.50
C LYS A 63 12.71 -5.19 -15.47
N VAL A 64 11.95 -5.70 -14.52
CA VAL A 64 11.58 -7.13 -14.45
C VAL A 64 10.67 -7.53 -15.61
N PHE A 65 9.72 -6.67 -15.99
CA PHE A 65 8.81 -6.97 -17.11
C PHE A 65 9.49 -6.90 -18.48
N ARG A 66 10.46 -5.99 -18.65
CA ARG A 66 11.24 -5.86 -19.90
C ARG A 66 12.20 -7.04 -20.12
N PHE A 67 12.65 -7.68 -19.04
CA PHE A 67 13.58 -8.82 -19.13
C PHE A 67 12.90 -10.11 -19.63
N ARG A 68 11.57 -10.21 -19.62
CA ARG A 68 10.84 -11.44 -19.97
C ARG A 68 10.30 -11.49 -21.41
N SER A 69 10.62 -10.51 -22.27
CA SER A 69 10.11 -10.50 -23.66
C SER A 69 11.18 -10.69 -24.74
N GLU A 70 12.48 -10.70 -24.43
CA GLU A 70 13.53 -10.89 -25.44
C GLU A 70 14.04 -12.34 -25.54
N GLU A 71 13.78 -13.19 -24.54
CA GLU A 71 14.25 -14.58 -24.55
C GLU A 71 13.28 -15.58 -25.22
N GLU A 72 12.01 -15.21 -25.44
CA GLU A 72 11.03 -16.12 -26.06
C GLU A 72 10.97 -16.04 -27.61
N ASP A 73 11.62 -15.06 -28.25
CA ASP A 73 11.62 -14.92 -29.72
C ASP A 73 12.80 -15.66 -30.41
N LEU A 74 13.83 -16.06 -29.67
CA LEU A 74 15.01 -16.77 -30.21
C LEU A 74 14.84 -18.29 -30.31
N GLU A 75 13.82 -18.87 -29.68
CA GLU A 75 13.61 -20.33 -29.69
C GLU A 75 12.76 -20.83 -30.88
N LEU A 76 12.20 -19.91 -31.68
CA LEU A 76 11.47 -20.25 -32.90
C LEU A 76 12.36 -20.34 -34.16
N ASP A 77 13.57 -19.80 -34.14
CA ASP A 77 14.47 -19.84 -35.32
C ASP A 77 15.40 -21.06 -35.33
N ILE A 78 15.73 -21.60 -34.14
CA ILE A 78 16.56 -22.82 -34.03
C ILE A 78 15.78 -24.08 -34.42
N LYS A 79 14.49 -24.17 -34.07
CA LYS A 79 13.66 -25.35 -34.39
C LYS A 79 13.20 -25.39 -35.86
N SER A 80 13.11 -24.24 -36.52
CA SER A 80 12.80 -24.15 -37.95
C SER A 80 13.91 -24.75 -38.83
N SER A 81 15.18 -24.60 -38.42
CA SER A 81 16.33 -25.10 -39.17
C SER A 81 16.53 -26.62 -39.07
N ILE A 82 16.02 -27.27 -38.02
CA ILE A 82 16.23 -28.70 -37.76
C ILE A 82 15.25 -29.59 -38.56
N TRP A 83 14.12 -29.06 -39.04
CA TRP A 83 13.08 -29.84 -39.73
C TRP A 83 13.09 -29.75 -41.27
N LYS A 84 14.10 -29.10 -41.88
CA LYS A 84 14.24 -29.01 -43.36
C LYS A 84 15.37 -29.87 -43.96
N GLY A 85 15.86 -30.88 -43.24
CA GLY A 85 16.89 -31.79 -43.74
C GLY A 85 16.53 -33.25 -43.48
N GLY A 86 15.59 -33.79 -44.28
CA GLY A 86 15.24 -35.20 -44.36
C GLY A 86 14.81 -35.52 -45.78
#